data_AF-A0A6J2SWL5-F1
#
_entry.id   AF-A0A6J2SWL5-F1
#
_cell.length_a   1.000
_cell.length_b   1.000
_cell.length_c   1.000
_cell.angle_alpha   90.00
_cell.angle_beta   90.00
_cell.angle_gamma   90.00
#
_symmetry.space_group_name_H-M   'P 1'
#
loop_
_entity.id
_entity.type
_entity.pdbx_description
1 polymer ?
#
loop_
_entity_poly.entity_id
_entity_poly.type
_entity_poly.pdbx_seq_one_letter_code
_entity_poly.pdbx_strand_id
1 'polypeptide(L)'
;MDEFNDLEQSLRWYRNLSDLQIGACNDLLHALRDDICEETAYRVHDCLDMLGLHPLPSSKQLKTIIEISQGNDLAFLWFLWEAYYKDQNSSKPIGRAYNSNEQFILTGIAHLDMAMTKRGLDKVLPLPENGKRFQQHLQQKLPKQEQKQQRQRQYRPKEPANKLPYFIPQVRPKSVIPPARISKLDERKCSFKDKDIPNESSRWFATYELSPMKREVKKCLTDAIAQIFVREHRSTDKSL
;
A
#
# COMPACT_ATOMS: atom_id res chain seq x y z
N MET A 1 1.06 -25.61 -12.24
CA MET A 1 0.19 -25.92 -11.08
C MET A 1 0.89 -25.57 -9.77
N ASP A 2 2.22 -25.68 -9.70
CA ASP A 2 2.99 -25.42 -8.48
C ASP A 2 2.90 -23.97 -7.99
N GLU A 3 2.92 -22.97 -8.88
CA GLU A 3 2.82 -21.54 -8.50
C GLU A 3 1.53 -21.20 -7.73
N PHE A 4 0.42 -21.89 -8.00
CA PHE A 4 -0.85 -21.64 -7.32
C PHE A 4 -0.84 -22.25 -5.90
N ASN A 5 -0.25 -23.44 -5.76
CA ASN A 5 -0.05 -24.06 -4.45
C ASN A 5 0.90 -23.23 -3.58
N ASP A 6 1.94 -22.66 -4.16
CA ASP A 6 2.89 -21.80 -3.44
C ASP A 6 2.21 -20.51 -2.97
N LEU A 7 1.37 -19.90 -3.81
CA LEU A 7 0.58 -18.73 -3.44
C LEU A 7 -0.43 -19.07 -2.33
N GLU A 8 -1.15 -20.18 -2.46
CA GLU A 8 -2.12 -20.61 -1.47
C GLU A 8 -1.46 -20.92 -0.12
N GLN A 9 -0.28 -21.53 -0.12
CA GLN A 9 0.53 -21.77 1.08
C GLN A 9 1.02 -20.46 1.70
N SER A 10 1.43 -19.49 0.88
CA SER A 10 1.91 -18.19 1.32
C SER A 10 0.82 -17.31 1.96
N LEU A 11 -0.45 -17.49 1.57
CA LEU A 11 -1.57 -16.68 2.05
C LEU A 11 -2.28 -17.23 3.30
N ARG A 12 -1.85 -18.39 3.83
CA ARG A 12 -2.53 -19.04 4.97
C ARG A 12 -2.52 -18.23 6.28
N TRP A 13 -1.71 -17.19 6.38
CA TRP A 13 -1.67 -16.29 7.54
C TRP A 13 -2.75 -15.22 7.49
N TYR A 14 -3.26 -14.88 6.30
CA TYR A 14 -4.17 -13.76 6.10
C TYR A 14 -5.62 -14.22 6.23
N ARG A 15 -6.42 -13.45 6.96
CA ARG A 15 -7.86 -13.67 7.10
C ARG A 15 -8.61 -12.35 7.03
N ASN A 16 -9.77 -12.32 6.41
CA ASN A 16 -10.59 -11.10 6.42
C ASN A 16 -11.10 -10.80 7.84
N LEU A 17 -11.01 -9.53 8.22
CA LEU A 17 -11.55 -9.00 9.46
C LEU A 17 -12.92 -8.35 9.19
N SER A 18 -13.83 -8.48 10.15
CA SER A 18 -15.09 -7.74 10.21
C SER A 18 -14.83 -6.27 10.51
N ASP A 19 -15.76 -5.39 10.15
CA ASP A 19 -15.69 -3.95 10.46
C ASP A 19 -15.56 -3.69 11.97
N LEU A 20 -16.19 -4.52 12.81
CA LEU A 20 -16.06 -4.45 14.27
C LEU A 20 -14.63 -4.78 14.73
N GLN A 21 -14.01 -5.81 14.13
CA GLN A 21 -12.63 -6.21 14.45
C GLN A 21 -11.63 -5.14 13.97
N ILE A 22 -11.88 -4.54 12.81
CA ILE A 22 -11.11 -3.41 12.29
C ILE A 22 -11.23 -2.21 13.23
N GLY A 23 -12.44 -1.91 13.71
CA GLY A 23 -12.68 -0.90 14.74
C GLY A 23 -11.84 -1.17 15.99
N ALA A 24 -11.90 -2.39 16.53
CA ALA A 24 -11.12 -2.79 17.69
C ALA A 24 -9.59 -2.64 17.48
N CYS A 25 -9.06 -2.96 16.29
CA CYS A 25 -7.66 -2.73 15.98
C CYS A 25 -7.28 -1.24 15.98
N ASN A 26 -8.14 -0.36 15.45
CA ASN A 26 -7.89 1.08 15.43
C ASN A 26 -8.01 1.71 16.83
N ASP A 27 -8.93 1.20 17.64
CA ASP A 27 -9.15 1.66 19.01
C ASP A 27 -8.07 1.16 19.98
N LEU A 28 -7.39 0.05 19.64
CA LEU A 28 -6.34 -0.56 20.44
C LEU A 28 -5.24 0.44 20.87
N LEU A 29 -4.87 1.36 19.99
CA LEU A 29 -3.84 2.36 20.32
C LEU A 29 -4.29 3.33 21.42
N HIS A 30 -5.56 3.74 21.39
CA HIS A 30 -6.14 4.61 22.43
C HIS A 30 -6.32 3.82 23.73
N ALA A 31 -6.81 2.59 23.62
CA ALA A 31 -6.94 1.67 24.76
C ALA A 31 -5.59 1.45 25.46
N LEU A 32 -4.51 1.17 24.71
CA LEU A 32 -3.16 1.00 25.25
C LEU A 32 -2.66 2.25 25.97
N ARG A 33 -2.86 3.44 25.38
CA ARG A 33 -2.44 4.69 26.01
C ARG A 33 -3.15 4.93 27.34
N ASP A 34 -4.46 4.73 27.35
CA ASP A 34 -5.28 4.96 28.53
C ASP A 34 -4.99 3.92 29.62
N ASP A 35 -4.85 2.64 29.26
CA ASP A 35 -4.49 1.55 30.19
C ASP A 35 -3.08 1.72 30.77
N ILE A 36 -2.12 2.32 30.04
CA ILE A 36 -0.81 2.70 30.58
C ILE A 36 -0.94 3.83 31.61
N CYS A 37 -1.79 4.83 31.35
CA CYS A 37 -2.03 5.94 32.28
C CYS A 37 -2.78 5.50 33.55
N GLU A 38 -3.74 4.59 33.41
CA GLU A 38 -4.58 4.08 34.50
C GLU A 38 -3.98 2.83 35.19
N GLU A 39 -2.86 2.30 34.67
CA GLU A 39 -2.22 1.04 35.08
C GLU A 39 -3.16 -0.19 35.06
N THR A 40 -4.18 -0.13 34.19
CA THR A 40 -5.17 -1.18 33.96
C THR A 40 -4.87 -1.98 32.69
N ALA A 41 -5.65 -3.04 32.44
CA ALA A 41 -5.60 -3.81 31.18
C ALA A 41 -7.01 -4.10 30.67
N TYR A 42 -8.01 -3.33 31.11
CA TYR A 42 -9.42 -3.61 30.87
C TYR A 42 -9.80 -3.27 29.44
N ARG A 43 -9.41 -2.08 28.96
CA ARG A 43 -9.76 -1.61 27.61
C ARG A 43 -9.05 -2.42 26.55
N VAL A 44 -7.78 -2.74 26.78
CA VAL A 44 -7.00 -3.63 25.91
C VAL A 44 -7.63 -5.02 25.87
N HIS A 45 -8.04 -5.56 27.02
CA HIS A 45 -8.73 -6.86 27.07
C HIS A 45 -10.03 -6.85 26.25
N ASP A 46 -10.85 -5.80 26.36
CA ASP A 46 -12.07 -5.64 25.57
C ASP A 46 -11.78 -5.54 24.07
N CYS A 47 -10.72 -4.83 23.66
CA CYS A 47 -10.28 -4.78 22.26
C CYS A 47 -9.86 -6.17 21.74
N LEU A 48 -9.20 -6.99 22.56
CA LEU A 48 -8.78 -8.34 22.18
C LEU A 48 -9.96 -9.32 22.12
N ASP A 49 -10.94 -9.15 22.99
CA ASP A 49 -12.19 -9.91 22.95
C ASP A 49 -12.99 -9.57 21.68
N MET A 50 -13.13 -8.27 21.35
CA MET A 50 -13.76 -7.82 20.11
C MET A 50 -13.01 -8.27 18.84
N LEU A 51 -11.68 -8.42 18.93
CA LEU A 51 -10.87 -8.99 17.86
C LEU A 51 -11.18 -10.49 17.64
N GLY A 52 -11.69 -11.18 18.67
CA GLY A 52 -12.07 -12.60 18.62
C GLY A 52 -10.93 -13.55 19.02
N LEU A 53 -10.01 -13.11 19.88
CA LEU A 53 -8.93 -13.97 20.38
C LEU A 53 -9.42 -14.87 21.50
N HIS A 54 -9.28 -16.19 21.35
CA HIS A 54 -9.61 -17.15 22.40
C HIS A 54 -8.60 -18.31 22.46
N PRO A 55 -8.03 -18.64 23.64
CA PRO A 55 -8.25 -18.03 24.94
C PRO A 55 -7.56 -16.66 25.10
N LEU A 56 -8.11 -15.81 25.97
CA LEU A 56 -7.53 -14.52 26.33
C LEU A 56 -6.45 -14.71 27.40
N PRO A 57 -5.29 -14.02 27.29
CA PRO A 57 -4.28 -14.01 28.34
C PRO A 57 -4.81 -13.35 29.62
N SER A 58 -4.25 -13.74 30.77
CA SER A 58 -4.61 -13.15 32.07
C SER A 58 -4.31 -11.66 32.11
N SER A 59 -5.06 -10.86 32.89
CA SER A 59 -4.81 -9.42 33.04
C SER A 59 -3.38 -9.11 33.50
N LYS A 60 -2.78 -9.97 34.32
CA LYS A 60 -1.37 -9.83 34.74
C LYS A 60 -0.40 -9.96 33.57
N GLN A 61 -0.67 -10.94 32.71
CA GLN A 61 0.10 -11.23 31.50
C GLN A 61 -0.02 -10.08 30.49
N LEU A 62 -1.24 -9.56 30.30
CA LEU A 62 -1.49 -8.39 29.47
C LEU A 62 -0.75 -7.16 29.99
N LYS A 63 -0.83 -6.88 31.29
CA LYS A 63 -0.11 -5.75 31.90
C LYS A 63 1.39 -5.80 31.60
N THR A 64 2.02 -6.97 31.71
CA THR A 64 3.44 -7.13 31.35
C THR A 64 3.71 -6.83 29.87
N ILE A 65 2.87 -7.27 28.94
CA ILE A 65 3.04 -6.97 27.51
C ILE A 65 2.85 -5.48 27.23
N ILE A 66 1.83 -4.86 27.86
CA ILE A 66 1.54 -3.43 27.73
C ILE A 66 2.78 -2.61 28.15
N GLU A 67 3.37 -2.93 29.30
CA GLU A 67 4.59 -2.28 29.81
C GLU A 67 5.78 -2.44 28.85
N ILE A 68 5.98 -3.62 28.26
CA ILE A 68 7.06 -3.86 27.30
C ILE A 68 6.81 -3.11 25.97
N SER A 69 5.55 -3.00 25.56
CA SER A 69 5.16 -2.36 24.29
C SER A 69 5.21 -0.83 24.32
N GLN A 70 5.25 -0.21 25.51
CA GLN A 70 5.35 1.25 25.70
C GLN A 70 4.30 2.05 24.91
N GLY A 71 3.10 1.47 24.73
CA GLY A 71 1.98 2.12 24.05
C GLY A 71 2.02 2.05 22.52
N ASN A 72 2.92 1.24 21.94
CA ASN A 72 2.92 0.95 20.50
C ASN A 72 2.01 -0.25 20.20
N ASP A 73 0.99 -0.03 19.39
CA ASP A 73 -0.02 -1.00 18.94
C ASP A 73 0.59 -2.19 18.17
N LEU A 74 1.54 -1.93 17.27
CA LEU A 74 2.23 -2.98 16.51
C LEU A 74 3.15 -3.82 17.41
N ALA A 75 3.91 -3.15 18.27
CA ALA A 75 4.81 -3.83 19.19
C ALA A 75 4.01 -4.71 20.15
N PHE A 76 2.90 -4.19 20.67
CA PHE A 76 1.98 -4.92 21.52
C PHE A 76 1.46 -6.19 20.85
N LEU A 77 0.89 -6.08 19.63
CA LEU A 77 0.36 -7.24 18.90
C LEU A 77 1.47 -8.26 18.56
N TRP A 78 2.67 -7.79 18.23
CA TRP A 78 3.81 -8.66 17.96
C TRP A 78 4.24 -9.44 19.21
N PHE A 79 4.40 -8.76 20.35
CA PHE A 79 4.75 -9.41 21.61
C PHE A 79 3.65 -10.33 22.13
N LEU A 80 2.38 -9.96 21.93
CA LEU A 80 1.23 -10.81 22.23
C LEU A 80 1.27 -12.11 21.42
N TRP A 81 1.51 -12.00 20.11
CA TRP A 81 1.65 -13.16 19.23
C TRP A 81 2.83 -14.04 19.66
N GLU A 82 4.01 -13.44 19.85
CA GLU A 82 5.25 -14.16 20.20
C GLU A 82 5.15 -14.87 21.56
N ALA A 83 4.51 -14.25 22.55
CA ALA A 83 4.48 -14.78 23.91
C ALA A 83 3.37 -15.83 24.15
N TYR A 84 2.20 -15.67 23.53
CA TYR A 84 1.01 -16.46 23.90
C TYR A 84 0.42 -17.32 22.79
N TYR A 85 0.56 -16.90 21.53
CA TYR A 85 -0.14 -17.55 20.42
C TYR A 85 0.79 -18.30 19.47
N LYS A 86 2.09 -18.02 19.50
CA LYS A 86 3.10 -18.73 18.74
C LYS A 86 3.28 -20.14 19.29
N ASP A 87 3.06 -21.15 18.45
CA ASP A 87 3.35 -22.54 18.81
C ASP A 87 4.87 -22.74 18.97
N GLN A 88 5.32 -22.98 20.20
CA GLN A 88 6.74 -23.19 20.53
C GLN A 88 7.31 -24.48 19.91
N ASN A 89 6.48 -25.39 19.39
CA ASN A 89 6.93 -26.61 18.69
C ASN A 89 7.41 -26.35 17.25
N SER A 90 7.97 -25.18 16.97
CA SER A 90 8.40 -24.66 15.66
C SER A 90 9.61 -25.38 15.02
N SER A 91 9.96 -26.58 15.47
CA SER A 91 10.79 -27.49 14.67
C SER A 91 9.91 -28.21 13.64
N LYS A 92 9.20 -27.46 12.79
CA LYS A 92 8.26 -28.04 11.81
C LYS A 92 8.28 -27.31 10.46
N PRO A 93 8.15 -28.06 9.36
CA PRO A 93 8.44 -27.60 8.01
C PRO A 93 7.47 -26.52 7.53
N ILE A 94 7.99 -25.71 6.60
CA ILE A 94 7.26 -24.79 5.72
C ILE A 94 5.98 -25.49 5.23
N GLY A 95 4.81 -25.04 5.68
CA GLY A 95 3.52 -25.53 5.17
C GLY A 95 2.41 -25.83 6.19
N ARG A 96 2.64 -25.77 7.51
CA ARG A 96 1.53 -25.93 8.48
C ARG A 96 0.67 -24.66 8.57
N ALA A 97 -0.64 -24.87 8.65
CA ALA A 97 -1.66 -23.83 8.72
C ALA A 97 -1.56 -23.03 10.03
N TYR A 98 -1.62 -21.70 9.91
CA TYR A 98 -1.71 -20.77 11.02
C TYR A 98 -2.97 -21.04 11.84
N ASN A 99 -2.88 -20.90 13.16
CA ASN A 99 -4.05 -20.94 14.02
C ASN A 99 -4.94 -19.71 13.74
N SER A 100 -6.25 -19.82 14.00
CA SER A 100 -7.19 -18.70 13.80
C SER A 100 -6.76 -17.46 14.59
N ASN A 101 -6.27 -17.63 15.83
CA ASN A 101 -5.75 -16.52 16.64
C ASN A 101 -4.52 -15.87 16.02
N GLU A 102 -3.58 -16.66 15.50
CA GLU A 102 -2.39 -16.13 14.82
C GLU A 102 -2.80 -15.36 13.56
N GLN A 103 -3.76 -15.88 12.78
CA GLN A 103 -4.29 -15.20 11.61
C GLN A 103 -4.93 -13.85 11.97
N PHE A 104 -5.72 -13.79 13.05
CA PHE A 104 -6.33 -12.54 13.50
C PHE A 104 -5.26 -11.51 13.89
N ILE A 105 -4.23 -11.92 14.65
CA ILE A 105 -3.16 -11.01 15.07
C ILE A 105 -2.34 -10.55 13.87
N LEU A 106 -1.89 -11.47 13.00
CA LEU A 106 -1.08 -11.14 11.83
C LEU A 106 -1.85 -10.28 10.83
N THR A 107 -3.14 -10.54 10.64
CA THR A 107 -3.98 -9.68 9.80
C THR A 107 -4.19 -8.31 10.45
N GLY A 108 -4.39 -8.24 11.77
CA GLY A 108 -4.46 -6.97 12.50
C GLY A 108 -3.20 -6.13 12.35
N ILE A 109 -2.02 -6.76 12.50
CA ILE A 109 -0.71 -6.14 12.26
C ILE A 109 -0.63 -5.64 10.82
N ALA A 110 -0.97 -6.48 9.83
CA ALA A 110 -0.93 -6.10 8.43
C ALA A 110 -1.89 -4.96 8.11
N HIS A 111 -3.07 -4.92 8.72
CA HIS A 111 -4.04 -3.84 8.53
C HIS A 111 -3.50 -2.51 9.05
N LEU A 112 -2.97 -2.50 10.29
CA LEU A 112 -2.39 -1.31 10.90
C LEU A 112 -1.13 -0.83 10.16
N ASP A 113 -0.26 -1.75 9.74
CA ASP A 113 0.95 -1.41 9.01
C ASP A 113 0.65 -0.99 7.57
N MET A 114 -0.31 -1.60 6.87
CA MET A 114 -0.53 -1.36 5.45
C MET A 114 -0.89 0.10 5.15
N ALA A 115 -1.70 0.75 5.99
CA ALA A 115 -1.99 2.17 5.83
C ALA A 115 -0.72 3.04 5.93
N MET A 116 0.15 2.69 6.87
CA MET A 116 1.41 3.40 7.12
C MET A 116 2.45 3.12 6.04
N THR A 117 2.65 1.85 5.69
CA THR A 117 3.55 1.43 4.62
C THR A 117 3.14 2.02 3.27
N LYS A 118 1.84 2.15 2.97
CA LYS A 118 1.39 2.87 1.76
C LYS A 118 1.83 4.33 1.77
N ARG A 119 1.68 5.05 2.90
CA ARG A 119 2.16 6.43 3.05
C ARG A 119 3.68 6.52 2.97
N GLY A 120 4.41 5.62 3.63
CA GLY A 120 5.87 5.56 3.56
C GLY A 120 6.35 5.32 2.13
N LEU A 121 5.71 4.39 1.41
CA LEU A 121 5.98 4.15 0.00
C LEU A 121 5.67 5.37 -0.86
N ASP A 122 4.59 6.11 -0.61
CA ASP A 122 4.32 7.35 -1.34
C ASP A 122 5.41 8.42 -1.13
N LYS A 123 6.04 8.47 0.05
CA LYS A 123 7.20 9.35 0.33
C LYS A 123 8.48 8.88 -0.39
N VAL A 124 8.70 7.57 -0.50
CA VAL A 124 9.94 6.99 -1.03
C VAL A 124 9.90 6.82 -2.56
N LEU A 125 8.74 6.44 -3.09
CA LEU A 125 8.58 6.13 -4.50
C LEU A 125 8.70 7.42 -5.33
N PRO A 126 9.35 7.35 -6.51
CA PRO A 126 9.38 8.50 -7.40
C PRO A 126 7.95 8.94 -7.74
N LEU A 127 7.71 10.25 -7.70
CA LEU A 127 6.47 10.83 -8.17
C LEU A 127 6.15 10.31 -9.57
N PRO A 128 4.86 10.12 -9.92
CA PRO A 128 4.45 9.58 -11.22
C PRO A 128 5.10 10.33 -12.38
N GLU A 129 5.31 11.64 -12.20
CA GLU A 129 5.91 12.55 -13.18
C GLU A 129 7.34 12.15 -13.62
N ASN A 130 8.07 11.51 -12.72
CA ASN A 130 9.46 11.05 -12.94
C ASN A 130 9.53 9.56 -13.34
N GLY A 131 8.38 8.89 -13.46
CA GLY A 131 8.30 7.50 -13.87
C GLY A 131 8.53 7.35 -15.38
N LYS A 132 9.36 6.38 -15.78
CA LYS A 132 9.63 6.06 -17.20
C LYS A 132 8.36 5.90 -18.04
N ARG A 133 7.30 5.31 -17.45
CA ARG A 133 5.99 5.11 -18.10
C ARG A 133 5.22 6.43 -18.31
N PHE A 134 5.28 7.37 -17.38
CA PHE A 134 4.61 8.66 -17.49
C PHE A 134 5.32 9.58 -18.49
N GLN A 135 6.67 9.59 -18.49
CA GLN A 135 7.47 10.30 -19.48
C GLN A 135 7.18 9.79 -20.90
N GLN A 136 7.09 8.47 -21.09
CA GLN A 136 6.68 7.88 -22.37
C GLN A 136 5.26 8.31 -22.78
N HIS A 137 4.32 8.38 -21.84
CA HIS A 137 2.94 8.75 -22.12
C HIS A 137 2.77 10.26 -22.44
N LEU A 138 3.57 11.13 -21.81
CA LEU A 138 3.68 12.56 -22.15
C LEU A 138 4.22 12.77 -23.56
N GLN A 139 5.31 12.07 -23.91
CA GLN A 139 5.92 12.14 -25.25
C GLN A 139 4.95 11.70 -26.35
N GLN A 140 4.04 10.76 -26.07
CA GLN A 140 3.02 10.31 -27.04
C GLN A 140 1.80 11.25 -27.16
N LYS A 141 1.53 12.11 -26.17
CA LYS A 141 0.36 13.01 -26.16
C LYS A 141 0.61 14.34 -26.84
N LEU A 142 1.84 14.87 -26.77
CA LEU A 142 2.25 16.12 -27.41
C LEU A 142 1.94 16.17 -28.92
N PRO A 143 2.36 15.19 -29.76
CA PRO A 143 2.10 15.24 -31.20
C PRO A 143 0.62 15.05 -31.59
N LYS A 144 -0.18 14.41 -30.73
CA LYS A 144 -1.61 14.13 -31.00
C LYS A 144 -2.51 15.35 -30.75
N GLN A 145 -2.12 16.26 -29.84
CA GLN A 145 -2.86 17.50 -29.60
C GLN A 145 -2.64 18.52 -30.73
N GLU A 146 -1.42 18.61 -31.27
CA GLU A 146 -1.10 19.51 -32.39
C GLU A 146 -1.83 19.12 -33.68
N GLN A 147 -1.90 17.83 -34.00
CA GLN A 147 -2.66 17.35 -35.17
C GLN A 147 -4.18 17.56 -35.03
N LYS A 148 -4.75 17.47 -33.82
CA LYS A 148 -6.17 17.76 -33.59
C LYS A 148 -6.49 19.25 -33.76
N GLN A 149 -5.60 20.14 -33.31
CA GLN A 149 -5.79 21.59 -33.48
C GLN A 149 -5.63 22.03 -34.94
N GLN A 150 -4.70 21.43 -35.70
CA GLN A 150 -4.56 21.70 -37.13
C GLN A 150 -5.79 21.23 -37.94
N ARG A 151 -6.35 20.05 -37.63
CA ARG A 151 -7.57 19.54 -38.28
C ARG A 151 -8.82 20.39 -38.00
N GLN A 152 -8.92 20.99 -36.81
CA GLN A 152 -10.04 21.87 -36.47
C GLN A 152 -9.94 23.25 -37.15
N ARG A 153 -8.74 23.75 -37.44
CA ARG A 153 -8.55 25.03 -38.16
C ARG A 153 -8.91 24.94 -39.66
N GLN A 154 -8.95 23.74 -40.24
CA GLN A 154 -9.24 23.53 -41.68
C GLN A 154 -10.71 23.30 -42.01
N TYR A 155 -11.59 23.07 -41.02
CA TYR A 155 -13.03 22.94 -41.24
C TYR A 155 -13.76 24.25 -40.92
N ARG A 156 -13.75 25.21 -41.85
CA ARG A 156 -14.85 26.19 -41.94
C ARG A 156 -16.01 25.50 -42.68
N PRO A 157 -17.21 25.38 -42.10
CA PRO A 157 -18.36 24.96 -42.87
C PRO A 157 -18.62 26.02 -43.94
N LYS A 158 -18.52 25.66 -45.22
CA LYS A 158 -19.11 26.49 -46.28
C LYS A 158 -20.62 26.43 -46.10
N GLU A 159 -21.24 27.58 -45.84
CA GLU A 159 -22.70 27.70 -45.85
C GLU A 159 -23.21 27.31 -47.25
N PRO A 160 -24.12 26.33 -47.38
CA PRO A 160 -24.70 26.02 -48.67
C PRO A 160 -25.71 27.11 -49.02
N ALA A 161 -25.40 27.88 -50.06
CA ALA A 161 -26.35 28.77 -50.71
C ALA A 161 -27.64 28.00 -51.07
N ASN A 162 -28.77 28.55 -50.67
CA ASN A 162 -30.13 28.21 -51.11
C ASN A 162 -30.47 26.72 -51.19
N LYS A 163 -30.90 26.14 -50.05
CA LYS A 163 -31.64 24.87 -50.05
C LYS A 163 -32.97 25.06 -49.34
N LEU A 164 -34.05 24.65 -50.01
CA LEU A 164 -35.40 24.60 -49.45
C LEU A 164 -35.41 23.80 -48.13
N PRO A 165 -36.32 24.09 -47.18
CA PRO A 165 -36.29 23.54 -45.81
C PRO A 165 -36.18 22.02 -45.73
N TYR A 166 -36.72 21.33 -46.74
CA TYR A 166 -36.79 19.87 -46.82
C TYR A 166 -35.48 19.20 -47.29
N PHE A 167 -34.51 19.95 -47.81
CA PHE A 167 -33.18 19.44 -48.22
C PHE A 167 -32.07 19.76 -47.20
N ILE A 168 -32.44 20.29 -46.04
CA ILE A 168 -31.53 20.48 -44.92
C ILE A 168 -31.34 19.10 -44.26
N PRO A 169 -30.10 18.58 -44.17
CA PRO A 169 -29.85 17.33 -43.47
C PRO A 169 -30.35 17.46 -42.02
N GLN A 170 -31.33 16.64 -41.65
CA GLN A 170 -31.84 16.63 -40.28
C GLN A 170 -30.71 16.26 -39.32
N VAL A 171 -30.57 17.04 -38.25
CA VAL A 171 -29.58 16.79 -37.21
C VAL A 171 -29.90 15.45 -36.55
N ARG A 172 -29.09 14.42 -36.83
CA ARG A 172 -29.23 13.15 -36.13
C ARG A 172 -28.97 13.38 -34.64
N PRO A 173 -29.76 12.79 -33.73
CA PRO A 173 -29.49 12.87 -32.31
C PRO A 173 -28.07 12.38 -32.05
N LYS A 174 -27.21 13.29 -31.58
CA LYS A 174 -25.87 12.93 -31.14
C LYS A 174 -26.05 11.97 -29.97
N SER A 175 -25.44 10.79 -30.02
CA SER A 175 -25.33 9.99 -28.81
C SER A 175 -24.59 10.85 -27.79
N VAL A 176 -25.30 11.32 -26.78
CA VAL A 176 -24.68 11.85 -25.58
C VAL A 176 -24.12 10.62 -24.89
N ILE A 177 -22.99 10.14 -25.38
CA ILE A 177 -22.07 9.37 -24.56
C ILE A 177 -21.70 10.41 -23.50
N PRO A 178 -22.16 10.26 -22.23
CA PRO A 178 -21.64 11.12 -21.17
C PRO A 178 -20.13 11.02 -21.34
N PRO A 179 -19.37 12.13 -21.46
CA PRO A 179 -17.93 12.02 -21.52
C PRO A 179 -17.61 11.14 -20.34
N ALA A 180 -17.08 9.94 -20.61
CA ALA A 180 -16.77 9.01 -19.56
C ALA A 180 -16.05 9.89 -18.56
N ARG A 181 -16.61 10.00 -17.35
CA ARG A 181 -15.85 10.49 -16.23
C ARG A 181 -14.80 9.40 -15.99
N ILE A 182 -13.89 9.21 -16.96
CA ILE A 182 -12.48 9.45 -16.73
C ILE A 182 -12.45 10.81 -16.03
N SER A 183 -12.82 10.78 -14.74
CA SER A 183 -12.02 11.42 -13.73
C SER A 183 -10.63 11.27 -14.29
N LYS A 184 -10.00 12.41 -14.61
CA LYS A 184 -8.56 12.43 -14.53
C LYS A 184 -8.32 11.85 -13.16
N LEU A 185 -8.03 10.55 -13.12
CA LEU A 185 -7.53 9.89 -11.95
C LEU A 185 -6.23 10.67 -11.82
N ASP A 186 -6.30 11.74 -11.04
CA ASP A 186 -5.15 12.45 -10.57
C ASP A 186 -4.49 11.37 -9.73
N GLU A 187 -3.71 10.51 -10.39
CA GLU A 187 -3.36 9.16 -9.95
C GLU A 187 -2.63 9.17 -8.59
N ARG A 188 -2.26 10.36 -8.09
CA ARG A 188 -1.82 10.60 -6.70
C ARG A 188 -2.18 11.99 -6.14
N LYS A 189 -3.23 12.70 -6.62
CA LYS A 189 -3.72 13.92 -5.90
C LYS A 189 -4.89 13.65 -4.97
N CYS A 190 -5.09 12.41 -4.56
CA CYS A 190 -5.44 12.22 -3.16
C CYS A 190 -4.20 12.58 -2.34
N SER A 191 -3.97 13.88 -2.13
CA SER A 191 -3.37 14.28 -0.86
C SER A 191 -4.24 13.59 0.17
N PHE A 192 -3.69 12.56 0.83
CA PHE A 192 -4.29 12.02 2.04
C PHE A 192 -4.36 13.21 2.98
N LYS A 193 -5.46 13.98 2.89
CA LYS A 193 -5.71 15.12 3.76
C LYS A 193 -5.39 14.62 5.15
N ASP A 194 -4.54 15.37 5.84
CA ASP A 194 -3.96 15.10 7.16
C ASP A 194 -5.01 14.57 8.14
N LYS A 195 -5.36 13.29 7.99
CA LYS A 195 -5.85 12.51 9.09
C LYS A 195 -4.57 12.19 9.83
N ASP A 196 -4.37 12.91 10.93
CA ASP A 196 -3.35 12.62 11.92
C ASP A 196 -3.45 11.13 12.22
N ILE A 197 -2.58 10.33 11.59
CA ILE A 197 -2.55 8.92 11.94
C ILE A 197 -1.81 8.88 13.26
N PRO A 198 -2.47 8.37 14.32
CA PRO A 198 -1.84 8.33 15.61
C PRO A 198 -0.59 7.45 15.53
N ASN A 199 0.48 7.89 16.20
CA ASN A 199 1.78 7.21 16.22
C ASN A 199 2.52 7.14 14.86
N GLU A 200 2.49 8.19 14.02
CA GLU A 200 3.33 8.26 12.79
C GLU A 200 4.84 8.37 13.11
N SER A 201 5.21 8.98 14.23
CA SER A 201 6.61 9.20 14.64
C SER A 201 7.37 7.94 15.04
N SER A 202 6.69 6.89 15.52
CA SER A 202 7.32 5.61 15.91
C SER A 202 7.49 4.63 14.74
N ARG A 203 7.07 5.00 13.52
CA ARG A 203 7.06 4.08 12.37
C ARG A 203 8.41 4.02 11.65
N TRP A 204 8.64 2.93 10.92
CA TRP A 204 9.91 2.63 10.24
C TRP A 204 10.38 3.71 9.26
N PHE A 205 9.45 4.49 8.68
CA PHE A 205 9.75 5.56 7.73
C PHE A 205 9.71 6.97 8.36
N ALA A 206 9.46 7.10 9.65
CA ALA A 206 9.27 8.39 10.31
C ALA A 206 10.50 9.30 10.19
N THR A 207 11.70 8.71 10.33
CA THR A 207 12.99 9.40 10.20
C THR A 207 13.56 9.34 8.79
N TYR A 208 12.83 8.75 7.84
CA TYR A 208 13.34 8.58 6.48
C TYR A 208 13.18 9.87 5.68
N GLU A 209 14.30 10.50 5.37
CA GLU A 209 14.36 11.64 4.46
C GLU A 209 14.90 11.20 3.09
N LEU A 210 14.07 11.38 2.06
CA LEU A 210 14.46 11.10 0.69
C LEU A 210 15.54 12.09 0.24
N SER A 211 16.78 11.63 0.15
CA SER A 211 17.90 12.43 -0.34
C SER A 211 18.27 12.01 -1.77
N PRO A 212 17.92 12.82 -2.81
CA PRO A 212 18.14 12.44 -4.20
C PRO A 212 19.62 12.21 -4.52
N MET A 213 20.51 12.99 -3.89
CA MET A 213 21.96 12.83 -4.03
C MET A 213 22.44 11.46 -3.52
N LYS A 214 22.01 11.05 -2.30
CA LYS A 214 22.39 9.73 -1.75
C LYS A 214 21.88 8.60 -2.64
N ARG A 215 20.72 8.77 -3.27
CA ARG A 215 20.15 7.79 -4.21
C ARG A 215 21.00 7.64 -5.47
N GLU A 216 21.38 8.74 -6.12
CA GLU A 216 22.22 8.68 -7.32
C GLU A 216 23.63 8.14 -7.00
N VAL A 217 24.23 8.56 -5.88
CA VAL A 217 25.52 8.00 -5.42
C VAL A 217 25.42 6.49 -5.21
N LYS A 218 24.39 6.02 -4.48
CA LYS A 218 24.16 4.59 -4.26
C LYS A 218 24.01 3.82 -5.58
N LYS A 219 23.25 4.39 -6.54
CA LYS A 219 23.05 3.81 -7.86
C LYS A 219 24.36 3.69 -8.64
N CYS A 220 25.17 4.75 -8.69
CA CYS A 220 26.49 4.70 -9.32
C CYS A 220 27.40 3.65 -8.67
N LEU A 221 27.36 3.53 -7.34
CA LEU A 221 28.13 2.54 -6.59
C LEU A 221 27.68 1.11 -6.90
N THR A 222 26.37 0.86 -6.91
CA THR A 222 25.83 -0.47 -7.26
C THR A 222 26.13 -0.84 -8.70
N ASP A 223 26.08 0.12 -9.63
CA ASP A 223 26.42 -0.11 -11.03
C ASP A 223 27.91 -0.44 -11.19
N ALA A 224 28.79 0.26 -10.47
CA ALA A 224 30.22 -0.03 -10.45
C ALA A 224 30.52 -1.41 -9.84
N ILE A 225 29.89 -1.75 -8.71
CA ILE A 225 30.01 -3.05 -8.06
C ILE A 225 29.53 -4.18 -8.99
N ALA A 226 28.37 -4.00 -9.63
CA ALA A 226 27.83 -4.97 -10.58
C ALA A 226 28.80 -5.18 -11.77
N GLN A 227 29.43 -4.12 -12.27
CA GLN A 227 30.44 -4.24 -13.33
C GLN A 227 31.68 -5.02 -12.88
N ILE A 228 32.14 -4.83 -11.64
CA ILE A 228 33.28 -5.58 -11.09
C ILE A 228 32.95 -7.07 -11.04
N PHE A 229 31.84 -7.45 -10.43
CA PHE A 229 31.47 -8.86 -10.29
C PHE A 229 31.12 -9.53 -11.63
N VAL A 230 30.48 -8.82 -12.57
CA VAL A 230 30.25 -9.34 -13.93
C VAL A 230 31.56 -9.53 -14.70
N ARG A 231 32.58 -8.69 -14.46
CA ARG A 231 33.90 -8.80 -15.08
C ARG A 231 34.75 -9.93 -14.50
N GLU A 232 34.59 -10.22 -13.22
CA GLU A 232 35.28 -11.31 -12.52
C GLU A 232 34.82 -12.67 -13.05
N HIS A 233 33.50 -12.87 -13.20
CA HIS A 233 32.95 -14.10 -13.80
C HIS A 233 33.36 -14.32 -15.27
N ARG A 234 33.55 -13.25 -16.06
CA ARG A 234 34.06 -13.37 -17.44
C ARG A 234 35.56 -13.68 -17.54
N SER A 235 36.32 -13.51 -16.45
CA SER A 235 37.76 -13.76 -16.42
C SER A 235 38.07 -15.21 -16.03
N THR A 236 37.22 -15.84 -15.22
CA THR A 236 37.32 -17.26 -14.88
C THR A 236 36.93 -18.18 -16.04
N ASP A 237 35.94 -17.79 -16.86
CA ASP A 237 35.47 -18.60 -18.01
C ASP A 237 36.43 -18.60 -19.21
N LYS A 238 37.44 -17.72 -19.25
CA LYS A 238 38.44 -17.63 -20.33
C LYS A 238 39.74 -18.39 -20.03
N SER A 239 39.79 -19.13 -18.93
CA SER A 239 40.98 -19.83 -18.44
C SER A 239 40.91 -21.36 -18.65
N LEU A 240 40.15 -21.83 -19.64
CA LEU A 240 40.03 -23.23 -20.07
C LEU A 240 40.42 -23.38 -21.54
#